data_AF-A0A2V7ULV5-F1
#
_entry.id   AF-A0A2V7ULV5-F1
#
_cell.length_a   1.000
_cell.length_b   1.000
_cell.length_c   1.000
_cell.angle_alpha   90.00
_cell.angle_beta   90.00
_cell.angle_gamma   90.00
#
_symmetry.space_group_name_H-M   'P 1'
#
loop_
_entity.id
_entity.type
_entity.pdbx_description
1 polymer ?
#
loop_
_entity_poly.entity_id
_entity_poly.type
_entity_poly.pdbx_seq_one_letter_code
_entity_poly.pdbx_strand_id
1 'polypeptide(L)'
;MRLGRLDEAAHALERSVTLNPESVPALFNLGNCYARLGRGEEARKALDRFTRASGSQEKYFDQKRLFRAAQARADSLAHEGKDDKSLEALLAYRDSLTDFSLFQQELGVAYLRLGRRDDAIAAFERAVAKDPTLTEAQADLAALYQQSGQGAKAMKARQAAARPVSSGPLPAETP
;
A
#
# COMPACT_ATOMS: atom_id res chain seq x y z
N MET A 1 25.15 -3.41 -10.67
CA MET A 1 24.47 -2.87 -11.87
C MET A 1 23.08 -2.27 -11.61
N ARG A 2 22.29 -2.73 -10.62
CA ARG A 2 20.91 -2.21 -10.40
C ARG A 2 20.83 -0.81 -9.79
N LEU A 3 21.82 -0.40 -8.98
CA LEU A 3 21.86 0.93 -8.35
C LEU A 3 22.21 2.05 -9.36
N GLY A 4 23.26 1.89 -10.18
CA GLY A 4 23.62 2.89 -11.19
C GLY A 4 22.47 3.20 -12.18
N ARG A 5 21.69 2.18 -12.57
CA ARG A 5 20.48 2.39 -13.40
C ARG A 5 19.36 3.15 -12.69
N LEU A 6 19.30 3.11 -11.36
CA LEU A 6 18.32 3.86 -10.58
C LEU A 6 18.74 5.32 -10.42
N ASP A 7 20.03 5.59 -10.22
CA ASP A 7 20.56 6.96 -10.19
C ASP A 7 20.39 7.67 -11.54
N GLU A 8 20.71 6.98 -12.65
CA GLU A 8 20.46 7.52 -14.01
C GLU A 8 18.97 7.80 -14.26
N ALA A 9 18.10 6.88 -13.81
CA ALA A 9 16.65 7.07 -13.93
C ALA A 9 16.16 8.26 -13.10
N ALA A 10 16.67 8.43 -11.87
CA ALA A 10 16.36 9.58 -11.03
C ALA A 10 16.76 10.90 -11.72
N HIS A 11 17.95 10.98 -12.29
CA HIS A 11 18.39 12.17 -13.03
C HIS A 11 17.55 12.47 -14.28
N ALA A 12 17.17 11.45 -15.06
CA ALA A 12 16.29 11.64 -16.20
C ALA A 12 14.90 12.15 -15.76
N LEU A 13 14.39 11.61 -14.65
CA LEU A 13 13.11 12.01 -14.07
C LEU A 13 13.18 13.42 -13.49
N GLU A 14 14.24 13.79 -12.76
CA GLU A 14 14.50 15.16 -12.28
C GLU A 14 14.39 16.17 -13.43
N ARG A 15 15.05 15.90 -14.57
CA ARG A 15 14.91 16.74 -15.77
C ARG A 15 13.47 16.80 -16.28
N SER A 16 12.76 15.68 -16.27
CA SER A 16 11.34 15.64 -16.66
C SER A 16 10.48 16.51 -15.76
N VAL A 17 10.70 16.48 -14.44
CA VAL A 17 9.94 17.32 -13.49
C VAL A 17 10.37 18.79 -13.54
N THR A 18 11.60 19.10 -13.97
CA THR A 18 12.00 20.49 -14.26
C THR A 18 11.27 21.06 -15.47
N LEU A 19 11.08 20.25 -16.52
CA LEU A 19 10.38 20.66 -17.75
C LEU A 19 8.85 20.69 -17.57
N ASN A 20 8.30 19.77 -16.80
CA ASN A 20 6.89 19.73 -16.44
C ASN A 20 6.73 19.45 -14.93
N PRO A 21 6.65 20.53 -14.10
CA PRO A 21 6.58 20.43 -12.64
C PRO A 21 5.40 19.64 -12.07
N GLU A 22 4.33 19.46 -12.84
CA GLU A 22 3.11 18.76 -12.43
C GLU A 22 2.92 17.45 -13.18
N SER A 23 3.96 16.96 -13.88
CA SER A 23 3.93 15.65 -14.54
C SER A 23 3.74 14.55 -13.51
N VAL A 24 2.49 14.14 -13.33
CA VAL A 24 2.08 13.12 -12.36
C VAL A 24 2.85 11.80 -12.59
N PRO A 25 3.03 11.29 -13.82
CA PRO A 25 3.85 10.10 -14.06
C PRO A 25 5.32 10.28 -13.68
N ALA A 26 5.91 11.45 -13.94
CA ALA A 26 7.31 11.71 -13.60
C ALA A 26 7.51 11.82 -12.09
N LEU A 27 6.60 12.52 -11.39
CA LEU A 27 6.61 12.65 -9.93
C LEU A 27 6.47 11.29 -9.23
N PHE A 28 5.55 10.43 -9.71
CA PHE A 28 5.38 9.06 -9.21
C PHE A 28 6.65 8.23 -9.39
N ASN A 29 7.20 8.21 -10.60
CA ASN A 29 8.39 7.43 -10.91
C ASN A 29 9.62 7.95 -10.14
N LEU A 30 9.75 9.26 -9.97
CA LEU A 30 10.85 9.88 -9.25
C LEU A 30 10.81 9.49 -7.76
N GLY A 31 9.64 9.59 -7.13
CA GLY A 31 9.45 9.17 -5.73
C GLY A 31 9.82 7.72 -5.49
N ASN A 32 9.37 6.81 -6.36
CA ASN A 32 9.72 5.39 -6.29
C ASN A 32 11.22 5.12 -6.53
N CYS A 33 11.87 5.89 -7.42
CA CYS A 33 13.30 5.76 -7.64
C CYS A 33 14.09 6.17 -6.39
N TYR A 34 13.75 7.30 -5.77
CA TYR A 34 14.39 7.74 -4.54
C TYR A 34 14.16 6.78 -3.37
N ALA A 35 12.95 6.23 -3.20
CA ALA A 35 12.67 5.24 -2.16
C ALA A 35 13.58 4.01 -2.31
N ARG A 36 13.75 3.51 -3.53
CA ARG A 36 14.63 2.37 -3.84
C ARG A 36 16.12 2.68 -3.71
N LEU A 37 16.50 3.95 -3.77
CA LEU A 37 17.86 4.43 -3.53
C LEU A 37 18.13 4.71 -2.04
N GLY A 38 17.14 4.56 -1.16
CA GLY A 38 17.25 4.91 0.26
C GLY A 38 17.23 6.43 0.52
N ARG A 39 16.88 7.24 -0.50
CA ARG A 39 16.76 8.70 -0.42
C ARG A 39 15.35 9.07 0.07
N GLY A 40 15.06 8.73 1.32
CA GLY A 40 13.70 8.81 1.89
C GLY A 40 13.08 10.20 1.84
N GLU A 41 13.86 11.24 2.14
CA GLU A 41 13.37 12.62 2.17
C GLU A 41 13.00 13.14 0.77
N GLU A 42 13.80 12.83 -0.25
CA GLU A 42 13.49 13.17 -1.64
C GLU A 42 12.34 12.34 -2.19
N ALA A 43 12.26 11.06 -1.82
CA ALA A 43 11.12 10.20 -2.14
C ALA A 43 9.82 10.81 -1.63
N ARG A 44 9.81 11.22 -0.36
CA ARG A 44 8.68 11.87 0.29
C ARG A 44 8.28 13.15 -0.44
N LYS A 45 9.23 14.05 -0.75
CA LYS A 45 8.95 15.31 -1.47
C LYS A 45 8.34 15.08 -2.86
N ALA A 46 8.85 14.09 -3.61
CA ALA A 46 8.32 13.75 -4.92
C ALA A 46 6.90 13.15 -4.82
N LEU A 47 6.68 12.25 -3.85
CA LEU A 47 5.37 11.63 -3.61
C LEU A 47 4.34 12.66 -3.08
N ASP A 48 4.75 13.64 -2.26
CA ASP A 48 3.90 14.76 -1.81
C ASP A 48 3.40 15.61 -2.97
N ARG A 49 4.29 15.86 -3.95
CA ARG A 49 3.94 16.60 -5.17
C ARG A 49 3.05 15.75 -6.08
N PHE A 50 3.32 14.45 -6.19
CA PHE A 50 2.46 13.51 -6.89
C PHE A 50 1.04 13.56 -6.33
N THR A 51 0.82 13.40 -5.02
CA THR A 51 -0.53 13.41 -4.42
C THR A 51 -1.29 14.69 -4.75
N ARG A 52 -0.61 15.85 -4.63
CA ARG A 52 -1.20 17.16 -4.93
C ARG A 52 -1.60 17.29 -6.41
N ALA A 53 -0.74 16.86 -7.33
CA ALA A 53 -1.02 16.93 -8.76
C ALA A 53 -2.09 15.90 -9.19
N SER A 54 -2.08 14.70 -8.59
CA SER A 54 -3.05 13.62 -8.82
C SER A 54 -4.47 14.00 -8.43
N GLY A 55 -4.68 14.82 -7.39
CA GLY A 55 -6.00 15.30 -6.99
C GLY A 55 -6.74 16.09 -8.08
N SER A 56 -6.01 16.63 -9.08
CA SER A 56 -6.59 17.31 -10.25
C SER A 56 -6.82 16.37 -11.45
N GLN A 57 -6.21 15.18 -11.45
CA GLN A 57 -6.22 14.20 -12.55
C GLN A 57 -6.58 12.79 -12.06
N GLU A 58 -7.41 12.67 -11.02
CA GLU A 58 -7.73 11.42 -10.32
C GLU A 58 -8.27 10.34 -11.27
N LYS A 59 -8.91 10.76 -12.36
CA LYS A 59 -9.43 9.90 -13.44
C LYS A 59 -8.33 9.16 -14.25
N TYR A 60 -7.06 9.56 -14.15
CA TYR A 60 -5.97 9.00 -14.97
C TYR A 60 -5.09 7.96 -14.24
N PHE A 61 -5.29 7.77 -12.93
CA PHE A 61 -4.50 6.81 -12.15
C PHE A 61 -5.38 5.68 -11.64
N ASP A 62 -5.11 4.47 -12.13
CA ASP A 62 -5.68 3.25 -11.57
C ASP A 62 -5.25 3.11 -10.09
N GLN A 63 -6.15 2.59 -9.25
CA GLN A 63 -6.01 2.45 -7.79
C GLN A 63 -4.67 1.79 -7.41
N LYS A 64 -4.16 0.88 -8.24
CA LYS A 64 -2.85 0.23 -8.05
C LYS A 64 -1.67 1.21 -8.01
N ARG A 65 -1.68 2.27 -8.82
CA ARG A 65 -0.60 3.27 -8.83
C ARG A 65 -0.67 4.18 -7.61
N LEU A 66 -1.88 4.62 -7.25
CA LEU A 66 -2.12 5.41 -6.04
C LEU A 66 -1.71 4.62 -4.80
N PHE A 67 -2.08 3.34 -4.73
CA PHE A 67 -1.66 2.44 -3.67
C PHE A 67 -0.14 2.30 -3.57
N ARG A 68 0.56 2.07 -4.68
CA ARG A 68 2.03 2.00 -4.67
C ARG A 68 2.68 3.28 -4.17
N ALA A 69 2.14 4.45 -4.51
CA ALA A 69 2.63 5.73 -4.01
C ALA A 69 2.41 5.88 -2.51
N ALA A 70 1.21 5.52 -2.04
CA ALA A 70 0.85 5.52 -0.62
C ALA A 70 1.76 4.60 0.19
N GLN A 71 1.94 3.36 -0.27
CA GLN A 71 2.77 2.34 0.36
C GLN A 71 4.24 2.78 0.42
N ALA A 72 4.83 3.21 -0.70
CA ALA A 72 6.24 3.63 -0.73
C ALA A 72 6.52 4.80 0.25
N ARG A 73 5.57 5.74 0.37
CA ARG A 73 5.68 6.85 1.31
C ARG A 73 5.56 6.37 2.77
N ALA A 74 4.57 5.53 3.04
CA ALA A 74 4.33 4.96 4.37
C ALA A 74 5.54 4.15 4.84
N ASP A 75 6.08 3.28 3.99
CA ASP A 75 7.25 2.47 4.28
C ASP A 75 8.48 3.32 4.58
N SER A 76 8.73 4.38 3.79
CA SER A 76 9.82 5.32 4.07
C SER A 76 9.69 5.94 5.46
N LEU A 77 8.48 6.39 5.83
CA LEU A 77 8.23 7.00 7.15
C LEU A 77 8.36 5.99 8.30
N ALA A 78 7.90 4.76 8.10
CA ALA A 78 8.02 3.71 9.10
C ALA A 78 9.48 3.25 9.30
N HIS A 79 10.29 3.18 8.23
CA HIS A 79 11.73 2.90 8.36
C HIS A 79 12.47 3.98 9.16
N GLU A 80 11.96 5.21 9.16
CA GLU A 80 12.45 6.31 10.01
C GLU A 80 11.88 6.30 11.43
N GLY A 81 11.09 5.28 11.81
CA GLY A 81 10.42 5.18 13.11
C GLY A 81 9.26 6.14 13.31
N LYS A 82 8.71 6.73 12.22
CA LYS A 82 7.63 7.72 12.26
C LYS A 82 6.29 7.05 11.93
N ASP A 83 5.88 6.09 12.74
CA ASP A 83 4.68 5.27 12.49
C ASP A 83 3.40 6.10 12.40
N ASP A 84 3.25 7.16 13.20
CA ASP A 84 2.08 8.07 13.11
C ASP A 84 2.00 8.74 11.74
N LYS A 85 3.15 9.23 11.23
CA LYS A 85 3.22 9.88 9.92
C LYS A 85 3.05 8.87 8.79
N SER A 86 3.50 7.63 8.99
CA SER A 86 3.24 6.53 8.05
C SER A 86 1.74 6.30 7.91
N LEU A 87 1.00 6.25 9.03
CA LEU A 87 -0.46 6.12 9.00
C LEU A 87 -1.13 7.33 8.33
N GLU A 88 -0.73 8.56 8.67
CA GLU A 88 -1.25 9.79 8.04
C GLU A 88 -1.05 9.76 6.51
N ALA A 89 0.12 9.30 6.06
CA ALA A 89 0.44 9.17 4.64
C ALA A 89 -0.48 8.19 3.91
N LEU A 90 -0.84 7.06 4.54
CA LEU A 90 -1.84 6.12 3.97
C LEU A 90 -3.23 6.75 3.96
N LEU A 91 -3.64 7.37 5.07
CA LEU A 91 -4.98 7.96 5.20
C LEU A 91 -5.25 9.09 4.21
N ALA A 92 -4.21 9.77 3.72
CA ALA A 92 -4.33 10.77 2.65
C ALA A 92 -4.90 10.20 1.33
N TYR A 93 -4.85 8.89 1.13
CA TYR A 93 -5.40 8.20 -0.05
C TYR A 93 -6.69 7.44 0.24
N ARG A 94 -7.24 7.55 1.46
CA ARG A 94 -8.35 6.70 1.90
C ARG A 94 -9.57 6.79 0.98
N ASP A 95 -9.88 8.00 0.51
CA ASP A 95 -11.10 8.24 -0.27
C ASP A 95 -10.94 7.59 -1.66
N SER A 96 -9.79 7.78 -2.31
CA SER A 96 -9.46 7.19 -3.61
C SER A 96 -9.23 5.67 -3.59
N LEU A 97 -8.85 5.11 -2.42
CA LEU A 97 -8.53 3.69 -2.22
C LEU A 97 -9.54 2.95 -1.34
N THR A 98 -10.72 3.53 -1.08
CA THR A 98 -11.73 2.99 -0.15
C THR A 98 -12.05 1.51 -0.41
N ASP A 99 -12.17 1.14 -1.70
CA ASP A 99 -12.54 -0.20 -2.16
C ASP A 99 -11.35 -1.13 -2.47
N PHE A 100 -10.12 -0.71 -2.20
CA PHE A 100 -8.92 -1.48 -2.54
C PHE A 100 -8.48 -2.37 -1.36
N SER A 101 -8.68 -3.69 -1.46
CA SER A 101 -8.44 -4.63 -0.35
C SER A 101 -7.02 -4.57 0.21
N LEU A 102 -6.01 -4.45 -0.67
CA LEU A 102 -4.61 -4.32 -0.26
C LEU A 102 -4.35 -3.02 0.52
N PHE A 103 -5.08 -1.95 0.23
CA PHE A 103 -4.98 -0.71 1.01
C PHE A 103 -5.52 -0.89 2.43
N GLN A 104 -6.62 -1.63 2.61
CA GLN A 104 -7.14 -1.97 3.94
C GLN A 104 -6.18 -2.88 4.71
N GLN A 105 -5.50 -3.83 4.05
CA GLN A 105 -4.44 -4.63 4.66
C GLN A 105 -3.29 -3.74 5.17
N GLU A 106 -2.79 -2.81 4.34
CA GLU A 106 -1.70 -1.90 4.75
C GLU A 106 -2.10 -0.98 5.91
N LEU A 107 -3.34 -0.49 5.93
CA LEU A 107 -3.86 0.25 7.09
C LEU A 107 -3.86 -0.62 8.36
N GLY A 108 -4.24 -1.89 8.25
CA GLY A 108 -4.18 -2.84 9.36
C GLY A 108 -2.77 -2.97 9.94
N VAL A 109 -1.76 -3.13 9.08
CA VAL A 109 -0.35 -3.21 9.48
C VAL A 109 0.12 -1.89 10.13
N ALA A 110 -0.27 -0.74 9.60
CA ALA A 110 0.06 0.55 10.19
C ALA A 110 -0.59 0.75 11.58
N TYR A 111 -1.86 0.38 11.73
CA TYR A 111 -2.55 0.41 13.04
C TYR A 111 -1.89 -0.53 14.06
N LEU A 112 -1.43 -1.71 13.64
CA LEU A 112 -0.70 -2.63 14.51
C LEU A 112 0.61 -2.04 15.02
N ARG A 113 1.40 -1.39 14.16
CA ARG A 113 2.63 -0.70 14.56
C ARG A 113 2.38 0.36 15.64
N LEU A 114 1.24 1.02 15.59
CA LEU A 114 0.79 2.01 16.58
C LEU A 114 0.09 1.40 17.81
N GLY A 115 -0.02 0.07 17.91
CA GLY A 115 -0.72 -0.61 18.99
C GLY A 115 -2.25 -0.44 18.98
N ARG A 116 -2.81 0.15 17.92
CA ARG A 116 -4.25 0.39 17.73
C ARG A 116 -4.95 -0.89 17.24
N ARG A 117 -5.05 -1.88 18.13
CA ARG A 117 -5.51 -3.24 17.78
C ARG A 117 -6.92 -3.29 17.21
N ASP A 118 -7.87 -2.53 17.78
CA ASP A 118 -9.25 -2.56 17.30
C ASP A 118 -9.40 -1.99 15.88
N ASP A 119 -8.66 -0.91 15.58
CA ASP A 119 -8.61 -0.35 14.23
C ASP A 119 -7.94 -1.31 13.24
N ALA A 120 -6.88 -2.00 13.68
CA ALA A 120 -6.24 -3.02 12.87
C ALA A 120 -7.18 -4.18 12.54
N ILE A 121 -7.93 -4.70 13.52
CA ILE A 121 -8.95 -5.74 13.31
C ILE A 121 -9.97 -5.25 12.29
N ALA A 122 -10.54 -4.05 12.46
CA ALA A 122 -11.53 -3.51 11.54
C ALA A 122 -10.98 -3.35 10.11
N ALA A 123 -9.73 -2.93 9.94
CA ALA A 123 -9.08 -2.80 8.65
C ALA A 123 -8.85 -4.16 7.97
N PHE A 124 -8.33 -5.15 8.71
CA PHE A 124 -8.14 -6.50 8.18
C PHE A 124 -9.48 -7.18 7.85
N GLU A 125 -10.53 -6.98 8.65
CA GLU A 125 -11.87 -7.48 8.34
C GLU A 125 -12.41 -6.93 7.03
N ARG A 126 -12.22 -5.62 6.78
CA ARG A 126 -12.59 -5.01 5.49
C ARG A 126 -11.77 -5.60 4.33
N ALA A 127 -10.47 -5.79 4.53
CA ALA A 127 -9.59 -6.38 3.52
C ALA A 127 -10.06 -7.78 3.12
N VAL A 128 -10.27 -8.67 4.09
CA VAL A 128 -10.64 -10.08 3.83
C VAL A 128 -12.10 -10.25 3.40
N ALA A 129 -13.00 -9.33 3.77
CA ALA A 129 -14.38 -9.33 3.29
C ALA A 129 -14.44 -9.01 1.78
N LYS A 130 -13.55 -8.12 1.31
CA LYS A 130 -13.46 -7.72 -0.09
C LYS A 130 -12.64 -8.71 -0.93
N ASP A 131 -11.51 -9.15 -0.40
CA ASP A 131 -10.66 -10.16 -1.01
C ASP A 131 -10.30 -11.27 -0.01
N PRO A 132 -11.07 -12.37 -0.02
CA PRO A 132 -10.81 -13.53 0.83
C PRO A 132 -9.54 -14.31 0.46
N THR A 133 -8.78 -13.90 -0.56
CA THR A 133 -7.52 -14.56 -0.93
C THR A 133 -6.29 -13.91 -0.29
N LEU A 134 -6.47 -12.80 0.45
CA LEU A 134 -5.39 -12.13 1.18
C LEU A 134 -4.97 -12.92 2.43
N THR A 135 -4.12 -13.92 2.21
CA THR A 135 -3.66 -14.86 3.24
C THR A 135 -2.94 -14.17 4.39
N GLU A 136 -2.17 -13.13 4.11
CA GLU A 136 -1.46 -12.32 5.11
C GLU A 136 -2.45 -11.60 6.04
N ALA A 137 -3.42 -10.88 5.47
CA ALA A 137 -4.47 -10.21 6.25
C ALA A 137 -5.28 -11.21 7.10
N GLN A 138 -5.53 -12.42 6.61
CA GLN A 138 -6.20 -13.48 7.36
C GLN A 138 -5.35 -14.01 8.51
N ALA A 139 -4.04 -14.17 8.30
CA ALA A 139 -3.10 -14.61 9.34
C ALA A 139 -2.99 -13.56 10.46
N ASP A 140 -2.85 -12.29 10.09
CA ASP A 140 -2.78 -11.17 11.06
C ASP A 140 -4.07 -11.03 11.85
N LEU A 141 -5.23 -11.11 11.18
CA LEU A 141 -6.54 -11.10 11.84
C LEU A 141 -6.70 -12.27 12.81
N ALA A 142 -6.25 -13.48 12.44
CA ALA A 142 -6.30 -14.63 13.32
C ALA A 142 -5.41 -14.46 14.56
N ALA A 143 -4.21 -13.91 14.39
CA ALA A 143 -3.29 -13.62 15.49
C ALA A 143 -3.90 -12.59 16.46
N LEU A 144 -4.51 -11.53 15.93
CA LEU A 144 -5.21 -10.52 16.73
C LEU A 144 -6.39 -11.09 17.51
N TYR A 145 -7.19 -11.95 16.86
CA TYR A 145 -8.30 -12.60 17.53
C TYR A 145 -7.86 -13.58 18.62
N GLN A 146 -6.74 -14.26 18.42
CA GLN A 146 -6.16 -15.12 19.45
C GLN A 146 -5.70 -14.29 20.66
N GLN A 147 -4.99 -13.19 20.43
CA GLN A 147 -4.52 -12.30 21.50
C GLN A 147 -5.69 -11.66 22.27
N SER A 148 -6.82 -11.42 21.61
CA SER A 148 -8.02 -10.81 22.20
C SER A 148 -8.97 -11.82 22.85
N GLY A 149 -8.58 -13.10 22.97
CA GLY A 149 -9.42 -14.16 23.55
C GLY A 149 -10.61 -14.59 22.68
N GLN A 150 -10.72 -14.11 21.46
CA GLN A 150 -11.81 -14.40 20.52
C GLN A 150 -11.53 -15.69 19.72
N GLY A 151 -11.36 -16.81 20.43
CA GLY A 151 -10.88 -18.09 19.87
C GLY A 151 -11.69 -18.62 18.68
N ALA A 152 -13.01 -18.47 18.70
CA ALA A 152 -13.88 -18.90 17.59
C ALA A 152 -13.60 -18.12 16.29
N LYS A 153 -13.37 -16.80 16.40
CA LYS A 153 -13.02 -15.95 15.24
C LYS A 153 -11.60 -16.24 14.75
N ALA A 154 -10.66 -16.48 15.67
CA ALA A 154 -9.28 -16.85 15.33
C ALA A 154 -9.22 -18.15 14.52
N MET A 155 -10.00 -19.17 14.92
CA MET A 155 -10.08 -20.45 14.21
C MET A 155 -10.65 -20.27 12.80
N LYS A 156 -11.72 -19.48 12.64
CA LYS A 156 -12.30 -19.19 11.32
C LYS A 156 -11.31 -18.48 10.40
N ALA A 157 -10.60 -17.47 10.90
CA ALA A 157 -9.61 -16.74 10.13
C ALA A 157 -8.40 -17.62 9.73
N ARG A 158 -7.92 -18.50 10.63
CA ARG A 158 -6.88 -19.49 10.31
C ARG A 158 -7.30 -20.48 9.23
N GLN A 159 -8.54 -20.99 9.32
CA GLN A 159 -9.06 -21.91 8.31
C GLN A 159 -9.16 -21.25 6.94
N ALA A 160 -9.49 -19.96 6.90
CA ALA A 160 -9.46 -19.19 5.66
C ALA A 160 -8.04 -19.05 5.12
N ALA A 161 -7.06 -18.69 5.97
CA ALA A 161 -5.65 -18.55 5.58
C ALA A 161 -5.01 -19.87 5.11
N ALA A 162 -5.43 -21.00 5.67
CA ALA A 162 -4.89 -22.31 5.32
C ALA A 162 -5.55 -22.95 4.09
N ARG A 163 -6.64 -22.37 3.57
CA ARG A 163 -7.27 -22.89 2.35
C ARG A 163 -6.37 -22.58 1.16
N PRO A 164 -6.03 -23.58 0.33
CA PRO A 164 -5.35 -23.31 -0.93
C PRO A 164 -6.25 -22.35 -1.73
N VAL A 165 -5.63 -21.32 -2.31
CA VAL A 165 -6.31 -20.41 -3.25
C VAL A 165 -6.79 -21.29 -4.39
N SER A 166 -8.06 -21.70 -4.34
CA SER A 166 -8.69 -22.39 -5.45
C SER A 166 -8.78 -21.36 -6.55
N SER A 167 -7.79 -21.37 -7.44
CA SER A 167 -7.97 -20.87 -8.79
C SER A 167 -9.16 -21.65 -9.35
N GLY A 168 -10.32 -21.00 -9.39
CA GLY A 168 -11.47 -21.54 -10.09
C GLY A 168 -11.03 -21.96 -11.50
N PRO A 169 -11.62 -23.03 -12.08
CA PRO A 169 -11.25 -23.47 -13.41
C PRO A 169 -11.32 -22.28 -14.37
N LEU A 170 -10.27 -22.08 -15.16
CA LEU A 170 -10.29 -21.14 -16.28
C LEU A 170 -11.58 -21.41 -17.07
N PRO A 171 -12.36 -20.37 -17.45
CA PRO A 171 -13.52 -20.59 -18.29
C PRO A 171 -13.04 -21.36 -19.51
N ALA A 172 -13.63 -22.54 -19.72
CA ALA A 172 -13.32 -23.36 -20.87
C ALA A 172 -13.48 -22.50 -22.10
N GLU A 173 -12.40 -22.31 -22.86
CA GLU A 173 -12.49 -21.80 -24.22
C GLU A 173 -13.33 -22.81 -24.99
N THR A 174 -14.63 -22.51 -25.12
CA THR A 174 -15.51 -23.19 -26.07
C THR A 174 -15.15 -22.74 -27.48
N PRO A 175 -15.28 -23.66 -28.45
CA PRO A 175 -14.22 -24.05 -29.39
C PRO A 175 -13.90 -23.07 -30.51
#